data_AF-A0A8J5IJK4-F1
#
_entry.id   AF-A0A8J5IJK4-F1
#
_cell.length_a   1.000
_cell.length_b   1.000
_cell.length_c   1.000
_cell.angle_alpha   90.00
_cell.angle_beta   90.00
_cell.angle_gamma   90.00
#
_symmetry.space_group_name_H-M   'P 1'
#
loop_
_entity.id
_entity.type
_entity.pdbx_description
1 polymer ?
#
loop_
_entity_poly.entity_id
_entity_poly.type
_entity_poly.pdbx_seq_one_letter_code
_entity_poly.pdbx_strand_id
1 'polypeptide(L)'
;AYFGKSTECKADIKAAVTWNKEERKFIVRVTGSSTSLNHRVDRAVYENHPSVRRVEDPVLLAFVDVMQSSGSKPKRIMLFLREKTGTAPVCSA
;
A
#
# COMPACT_ATOMS: atom_id res chain seq x y z
N ALA A 1 -9.64 8.02 -10.35
CA ALA A 1 -9.85 6.70 -9.71
C ALA A 1 -8.71 5.78 -10.10
N TYR A 2 -7.93 5.28 -9.13
CA TYR A 2 -6.87 4.30 -9.40
C TYR A 2 -7.52 2.94 -9.59
N PHE A 3 -7.67 2.52 -10.84
CA PHE A 3 -8.06 1.15 -11.16
C PHE A 3 -6.87 0.24 -10.88
N GLY A 4 -6.72 -0.18 -9.61
CA GLY A 4 -5.99 -1.41 -9.34
C GLY A 4 -6.72 -2.51 -10.11
N LYS A 5 -6.09 -3.04 -11.16
CA LYS A 5 -6.63 -4.19 -11.87
C LYS A 5 -6.78 -5.31 -10.83
N SER A 6 -8.02 -5.63 -10.47
CA SER A 6 -8.31 -6.74 -9.57
C SER A 6 -7.66 -7.99 -10.15
N THR A 7 -6.99 -8.78 -9.31
CA THR A 7 -6.53 -10.12 -9.70
C THR A 7 -7.69 -11.10 -9.80
N GLU A 8 -8.90 -10.68 -9.39
CA GLU A 8 -10.08 -11.55 -9.20
C GLU A 8 -9.73 -12.78 -8.33
N CYS A 9 -8.74 -12.62 -7.46
CA CYS A 9 -8.27 -13.71 -6.61
C CYS A 9 -9.36 -14.09 -5.61
N LYS A 10 -9.63 -15.40 -5.52
CA LYS A 10 -10.57 -15.97 -4.55
C LYS A 10 -9.91 -16.26 -3.20
N ALA A 11 -8.68 -15.79 -2.99
CA ALA A 11 -8.03 -15.91 -1.70
C ALA A 11 -8.78 -15.03 -0.69
N ASP A 12 -9.12 -15.63 0.46
CA ASP A 12 -9.84 -14.95 1.52
C ASP A 12 -9.29 -15.37 2.90
N ILE A 13 -9.50 -14.49 3.88
CA ILE A 13 -9.31 -14.80 5.29
C ILE A 13 -10.57 -14.30 6.00
N LYS A 14 -11.21 -15.20 6.74
CA LYS A 14 -12.37 -14.91 7.59
C LYS A 14 -11.89 -14.84 9.03
N ALA A 15 -12.28 -13.78 9.72
CA ALA A 15 -11.93 -13.60 11.12
C ALA A 15 -13.13 -13.11 11.91
N ALA A 16 -13.17 -13.48 13.19
CA ALA A 16 -14.17 -13.04 14.15
C ALA A 16 -13.49 -12.44 15.39
N VAL A 17 -14.08 -11.37 15.91
CA VAL A 17 -13.68 -10.80 17.20
C VAL A 17 -14.42 -11.56 18.30
N THR A 18 -13.69 -12.06 19.28
CA THR A 18 -14.26 -12.73 20.46
C THR A 18 -13.71 -12.14 21.74
N TRP A 19 -14.51 -12.21 22.82
CA TRP A 19 -14.06 -11.80 24.14
C TRP A 19 -13.29 -12.93 24.82
N ASN A 20 -12.02 -12.69 25.16
CA ASN A 20 -11.23 -13.59 25.99
C ASN A 20 -11.42 -13.22 27.46
N LYS A 21 -12.03 -14.12 28.25
CA LYS A 21 -12.30 -13.92 29.67
C LYS A 21 -11.04 -13.97 30.54
N GLU A 22 -10.08 -14.83 30.20
CA GLU A 22 -8.85 -15.03 30.98
C GLU A 22 -7.93 -13.81 30.85
N GLU A 23 -7.73 -13.35 29.63
CA GLU A 23 -6.88 -12.20 29.33
C GLU A 23 -7.62 -10.86 29.42
N ARG A 24 -8.93 -10.89 29.70
CA ARG A 24 -9.84 -9.74 29.79
C ARG A 24 -9.70 -8.77 28.61
N LYS A 25 -9.60 -9.30 27.39
CA LYS A 25 -9.39 -8.51 26.16
C LYS A 25 -10.14 -9.12 24.97
N PHE A 26 -10.40 -8.29 23.95
CA PHE A 26 -10.87 -8.80 22.67
C PHE A 26 -9.71 -9.45 21.91
N ILE A 27 -9.99 -10.60 21.29
CA ILE A 27 -9.05 -11.30 20.42
C ILE A 27 -9.67 -11.50 19.04
N VAL A 28 -8.84 -11.41 18.00
CA VAL A 28 -9.23 -11.73 16.64
C VAL A 28 -8.86 -13.19 16.39
N ARG A 29 -9.85 -14.02 16.04
CA ARG A 29 -9.64 -15.42 15.65
C ARG A 29 -9.90 -15.59 14.17
N VAL A 30 -8.98 -16.24 13.46
CA VAL A 30 -9.22 -16.70 12.10
C VAL A 30 -10.22 -17.86 12.15
N THR A 31 -11.36 -17.72 11.46
CA THR A 31 -12.45 -18.71 11.42
C THR A 31 -12.48 -19.50 10.12
N GLY A 32 -11.73 -19.06 9.11
CA GLY A 32 -11.55 -19.77 7.86
C GLY A 32 -10.63 -19.01 6.92
N SER A 33 -10.12 -19.68 5.89
CA SER A 33 -9.32 -19.06 4.84
C SER A 33 -9.37 -19.87 3.56
N SER A 34 -9.40 -19.19 2.43
CA SER A 34 -9.10 -19.71 1.10
C SER A 34 -7.70 -19.24 0.69
N THR A 35 -6.76 -20.17 0.53
CA THR A 35 -5.36 -19.85 0.16
C THR A 35 -5.05 -20.21 -1.30
N SER A 36 -6.07 -20.50 -2.11
CA SER A 36 -5.89 -20.74 -3.54
C SER A 36 -5.65 -19.41 -4.25
N LEU A 37 -4.44 -19.26 -4.78
CA LEU A 37 -3.97 -18.04 -5.41
C LEU A 37 -3.88 -18.27 -6.92
N ASN A 38 -4.46 -17.37 -7.71
CA ASN A 38 -4.33 -17.33 -9.17
C ASN A 38 -3.21 -16.39 -9.64
N HIS A 39 -2.44 -15.83 -8.70
CA HIS A 39 -1.32 -14.94 -8.96
C HIS A 39 -0.16 -15.26 -8.02
N ARG A 40 1.04 -14.76 -8.37
CA ARG A 40 2.21 -14.88 -7.52
C ARG A 40 2.02 -14.07 -6.23
N VAL A 41 2.31 -14.68 -5.08
CA VAL A 41 2.47 -13.99 -3.80
C VAL A 41 3.96 -13.95 -3.49
N ASP A 42 4.51 -12.75 -3.50
CA ASP A 42 5.95 -12.53 -3.35
C ASP A 42 6.18 -11.16 -2.70
N ARG A 43 7.21 -11.05 -1.85
CA ARG A 43 7.54 -9.80 -1.16
C ARG A 43 7.78 -8.66 -2.14
N ALA A 44 8.46 -8.92 -3.25
CA ALA A 44 8.69 -7.90 -4.27
C ALA A 44 7.36 -7.44 -4.89
N VAL A 45 6.40 -8.33 -5.10
CA VAL A 45 5.07 -7.94 -5.62
C VAL A 45 4.35 -7.01 -4.63
N TYR A 46 4.41 -7.32 -3.34
CA TYR A 46 3.83 -6.47 -2.28
C TYR A 46 4.52 -5.09 -2.20
N GLU A 47 5.85 -5.06 -2.11
CA GLU A 47 6.64 -3.83 -2.01
C GLU A 47 6.50 -2.93 -3.26
N ASN A 48 6.17 -3.51 -4.41
CA ASN A 48 5.91 -2.78 -5.66
C ASN A 48 4.44 -2.35 -5.83
N HIS A 49 3.53 -2.77 -4.95
CA HIS A 49 2.11 -2.48 -5.09
C HIS A 49 1.84 -0.96 -4.94
N PRO A 50 1.02 -0.34 -5.81
CA PRO A 50 0.79 1.11 -5.78
C PRO A 50 0.30 1.65 -4.43
N SER A 51 -0.52 0.89 -3.70
CA SER A 51 -0.98 1.30 -2.36
C SER A 51 0.13 1.31 -1.30
N VAL A 52 1.16 0.47 -1.47
CA VAL A 52 2.31 0.40 -0.55
C VAL A 52 3.31 1.50 -0.87
N ARG A 53 3.48 1.84 -2.16
CA ARG A 53 4.39 2.88 -2.66
C ARG A 53 3.79 4.27 -2.71
N ARG A 54 2.56 4.43 -2.22
CA ARG A 54 1.86 5.70 -2.26
C ARG A 54 2.47 6.64 -1.23
N VAL A 55 2.77 7.87 -1.66
CA VAL A 55 3.18 8.94 -0.77
C VAL A 55 1.95 9.75 -0.41
N GLU A 56 1.59 9.75 0.87
CA GLU A 56 0.45 10.52 1.42
C GLU A 56 0.91 11.63 2.38
N ASP A 57 2.22 11.75 2.62
CA ASP A 57 2.79 12.81 3.46
C ASP A 57 2.48 14.19 2.84
N PRO A 58 1.68 15.04 3.52
CA PRO A 58 1.25 16.32 2.97
C PRO A 58 2.41 17.30 2.75
N VAL A 59 3.50 17.19 3.53
CA VAL A 59 4.68 18.04 3.38
C VAL A 59 5.45 17.66 2.12
N LEU A 60 5.63 16.36 1.88
CA LEU A 60 6.27 15.88 0.65
C LEU A 60 5.43 16.22 -0.59
N LEU A 61 4.11 16.09 -0.49
CA LEU A 61 3.19 16.44 -1.58
C LEU A 61 3.23 17.94 -1.90
N ALA A 62 3.19 18.81 -0.90
CA ALA A 62 3.31 20.25 -1.11
C ALA A 62 4.65 20.63 -1.80
N PHE A 63 5.74 19.94 -1.44
CA PHE A 63 7.03 20.14 -2.11
C PHE A 63 7.03 19.66 -3.57
N VAL A 64 6.35 18.55 -3.85
CA VAL A 64 6.13 18.07 -5.23
C VAL A 64 5.35 19.09 -6.04
N ASP A 65 4.30 19.69 -5.49
CA ASP A 65 3.50 20.72 -6.18
C ASP A 65 4.36 21.94 -6.56
N VAL A 66 5.23 22.38 -5.66
CA VAL A 66 6.21 23.45 -5.93
C VAL A 66 7.18 23.04 -7.04
N MET A 67 7.72 21.81 -6.98
CA MET A 67 8.60 21.31 -8.04
C MET A 67 7.89 21.25 -9.40
N GLN A 68 6.65 20.77 -9.46
CA GLN A 68 5.87 20.73 -10.69
C GLN A 68 5.61 22.12 -11.24
N SER A 69 5.18 23.06 -10.39
CA SER A 69 4.91 24.45 -10.75
C SER A 69 6.15 25.18 -11.26
N SER A 70 7.34 24.79 -10.78
CA SER A 70 8.64 25.30 -11.26
C SER A 70 9.11 24.66 -12.57
N GLY A 71 8.34 23.74 -13.17
CA GLY A 71 8.71 23.05 -14.41
C GLY A 71 9.75 21.95 -14.22
N SER A 72 9.90 21.41 -13.00
CA SER A 72 10.82 20.30 -12.74
C SER A 72 10.43 19.06 -13.53
N LYS A 73 11.43 18.40 -14.13
CA LYS A 73 11.21 17.16 -14.89
C LYS A 73 10.69 16.05 -13.97
N PRO A 74 9.74 15.20 -14.42
CA PRO A 74 9.21 14.08 -13.64
C PRO A 74 10.30 13.15 -13.06
N LYS A 75 11.38 12.91 -13.80
CA LYS A 75 12.52 12.09 -13.33
C LYS A 75 13.16 12.66 -12.05
N ARG A 76 13.24 14.00 -11.94
CA ARG A 76 13.82 14.67 -10.77
C ARG A 76 12.87 14.62 -9.58
N ILE A 77 11.57 14.79 -9.82
CA ILE A 77 10.52 14.64 -8.81
C ILE A 77 10.54 13.22 -8.22
N MET A 78 10.62 12.21 -9.08
CA MET A 78 10.70 10.81 -8.67
C MET A 78 11.97 10.49 -7.88
N LEU A 79 13.10 11.09 -8.24
CA LEU A 79 14.35 10.94 -7.49
C LEU A 79 14.24 11.55 -6.08
N PHE A 80 13.71 12.77 -5.99
CA PHE A 80 13.45 13.43 -4.70
C PHE A 80 12.60 12.55 -3.78
N LEU A 81 11.50 12.02 -4.29
CA LEU A 81 10.62 11.19 -3.47
C LEU A 81 11.30 9.88 -3.06
N ARG A 82 12.07 9.25 -3.96
CA ARG A 82 12.89 8.06 -3.61
C ARG A 82 13.85 8.33 -2.46
N GLU A 83 14.53 9.46 -2.50
CA GLU A 83 15.47 9.86 -1.46
C GLU A 83 14.77 10.12 -0.11
N LYS A 84 13.55 10.65 -0.14
CA LYS A 84 12.80 10.98 1.09
C LYS A 84 12.00 9.82 1.67
N THR A 85 11.56 8.87 0.86
CA THR A 85 10.72 7.74 1.31
C THR A 85 11.43 6.39 1.31
N GLY A 86 12.66 6.31 0.81
CA GLY A 86 13.43 5.06 0.73
C GLY A 86 12.84 4.01 -0.22
N THR A 87 11.81 4.36 -1.00
CA THR A 87 11.11 3.45 -1.92
C THR A 87 10.84 4.15 -3.24
N ALA A 88 10.71 3.40 -4.35
CA ALA A 88 10.30 3.97 -5.63
C ALA A 88 8.81 4.33 -5.58
N PRO A 89 8.43 5.59 -5.36
CA PRO A 89 7.06 5.94 -5.03
C PRO A 89 6.20 6.07 -6.29
N VAL A 90 4.88 6.04 -6.12
CA VAL A 90 3.94 6.42 -7.17
C VAL A 90 3.23 7.69 -6.69
N CYS A 91 3.44 8.81 -7.38
CA CYS A 91 2.68 10.04 -7.15
C CYS A 91 1.26 9.88 -7.67
N SER A 92 0.29 10.45 -6.95
CA SER A 92 -1.00 10.70 -7.56
C SER A 92 -0.87 11.77 -8.64
N ALA A 93 -1.44 11.49 -9.82
CA ALA A 93 -1.53 12.43 -10.93
C ALA A 93 -2.78 13.31 -10.76
#